data_AF-A0A3M1Z5H2-F1
#
_entry.id   AF-A0A3M1Z5H2-F1
#
_cell.length_a   1.000
_cell.length_b   1.000
_cell.length_c   1.000
_cell.angle_alpha   90.00
_cell.angle_beta   90.00
_cell.angle_gamma   90.00
#
_symmetry.space_group_name_H-M   'P 1'
#
loop_
_entity.id
_entity.type
_entity.pdbx_description
1 polymer ?
#
loop_
_entity_poly.entity_id
_entity_poly.type
_entity_poly.pdbx_seq_one_letter_code
_entity_poly.pdbx_strand_id
1 'polypeptide(L)'
;MNTSKTILITPLNWGLGHATRCIPLIRAFIRKNWRVVLASDGRALDLLKAEFPQLPCLELPPYNITYPSENMLWNMAWQAPKMMRAIRREHAAIEDIVRKYAPKVILSDNRFGCFSNATLNIFLTHQIHLQTPLPFFNPVANLFNHHFIKNFNQCWVPDFEGIPNLSGRLSHGKPPIPTRYIGPLSRMKFEKRLQKFEAIAVLSGPEPQRTFLEEQLIRQSEKTGMTMLLVQGKTEQRQTDIPYKNIRRVSFMTSEKLNEAILESGIVICRSG
;
A
#
# COMPACT_ATOMS: atom_id res chain seq x y z
N MET A 1 13.29 -32.51 -8.61
CA MET A 1 12.68 -31.38 -9.34
C MET A 1 11.97 -30.50 -8.33
N ASN A 2 12.51 -29.32 -8.02
CA ASN A 2 11.91 -28.43 -7.02
C ASN A 2 10.68 -27.78 -7.65
N THR A 3 9.47 -28.23 -7.31
CA THR A 3 8.23 -27.64 -7.84
C THR A 3 8.17 -26.19 -7.38
N SER A 4 8.47 -25.26 -8.30
CA SER A 4 8.44 -23.82 -8.05
C SER A 4 7.09 -23.44 -7.47
N LYS A 5 7.05 -23.05 -6.20
CA LYS A 5 5.83 -22.64 -5.51
C LYS A 5 5.41 -21.28 -6.04
N THR A 6 4.14 -21.13 -6.42
CA THR A 6 3.59 -19.86 -6.90
C THR A 6 2.86 -19.15 -5.77
N ILE A 7 3.08 -17.84 -5.62
CA ILE A 7 2.33 -16.95 -4.75
C ILE A 7 1.68 -15.83 -5.56
N LEU A 8 0.42 -15.55 -5.27
CA LEU A 8 -0.31 -14.39 -5.77
C LEU A 8 -0.32 -13.32 -4.67
N ILE A 9 0.11 -12.09 -4.99
CA ILE A 9 0.11 -10.97 -4.05
C ILE A 9 -0.82 -9.89 -4.60
N THR A 10 -1.80 -9.45 -3.79
CA THR A 10 -2.86 -8.54 -4.23
C THR A 10 -2.95 -7.24 -3.42
N PRO A 11 -2.06 -6.25 -3.69
CA PRO A 11 -2.09 -4.95 -3.03
C PRO A 11 -3.36 -4.15 -3.32
N LEU A 12 -3.96 -3.53 -2.30
CA LEU A 12 -5.05 -2.58 -2.45
C LEU A 12 -4.57 -1.27 -3.07
N ASN A 13 -5.42 -0.62 -3.87
CA ASN A 13 -5.13 0.67 -4.49
C ASN A 13 -5.89 1.83 -3.81
N TRP A 14 -5.67 2.04 -2.51
CA TRP A 14 -6.16 3.22 -1.76
C TRP A 14 -5.00 4.16 -1.40
N GLY A 15 -4.12 4.38 -2.38
CA GLY A 15 -2.83 5.04 -2.20
C GLY A 15 -1.66 4.07 -2.32
N LEU A 16 -0.46 4.64 -2.40
CA LEU A 16 0.75 3.85 -2.67
C LEU A 16 1.24 3.03 -1.46
N GLY A 17 0.80 3.35 -0.23
CA GLY A 17 1.25 2.68 1.00
C GLY A 17 1.06 1.16 1.00
N HIS A 18 -0.07 0.70 0.44
CA HIS A 18 -0.39 -0.71 0.28
C HIS A 18 0.58 -1.44 -0.67
N ALA A 19 0.84 -0.85 -1.84
CA ALA A 19 1.81 -1.38 -2.77
C ALA A 19 3.23 -1.37 -2.17
N THR A 20 3.64 -0.26 -1.55
CA THR A 20 5.01 -0.11 -1.02
C THR A 20 5.30 -1.03 0.15
N ARG A 21 4.34 -1.26 1.07
CA ARG A 21 4.51 -2.22 2.17
C ARG A 21 4.59 -3.67 1.69
N CYS A 22 4.03 -3.98 0.52
CA CYS A 22 4.14 -5.32 -0.07
C CYS A 22 5.50 -5.56 -0.75
N ILE A 23 6.26 -4.51 -1.14
CA ILE A 23 7.54 -4.64 -1.85
C ILE A 23 8.57 -5.50 -1.09
N PRO A 24 8.80 -5.32 0.22
CA PRO A 24 9.71 -6.19 0.98
C PRO A 24 9.30 -7.66 0.96
N LEU A 25 7.98 -7.94 1.02
CA LEU A 25 7.43 -9.30 0.95
C LEU A 25 7.63 -9.92 -0.43
N ILE A 26 7.31 -9.17 -1.50
CA ILE A 26 7.55 -9.58 -2.89
C ILE A 26 9.02 -9.98 -3.07
N ARG A 27 9.95 -9.10 -2.67
CA ARG A 27 11.40 -9.37 -2.74
C ARG A 27 11.81 -10.60 -1.91
N ALA A 28 11.18 -10.83 -0.76
CA ALA A 28 11.46 -12.02 0.06
C ALA A 28 11.02 -13.33 -0.62
N PHE A 29 9.86 -13.33 -1.29
CA PHE A 29 9.41 -14.49 -2.07
C PHE A 29 10.28 -14.75 -3.30
N ILE A 30 10.69 -13.69 -4.02
CA ILE A 30 11.65 -13.81 -5.13
C ILE A 30 12.96 -14.44 -4.64
N ARG A 31 13.53 -13.94 -3.53
CA ARG A 31 14.77 -14.50 -2.95
C ARG A 31 14.65 -15.97 -2.53
N LYS A 32 13.43 -16.43 -2.20
CA LYS A 32 13.14 -17.84 -1.89
C LYS A 32 12.86 -18.68 -3.14
N ASN A 33 13.07 -18.13 -4.35
CA ASN A 33 12.80 -18.76 -5.64
C ASN A 33 11.32 -19.16 -5.82
N TRP A 34 10.40 -18.37 -5.28
CA TRP A 34 8.97 -18.53 -5.58
C TRP A 34 8.63 -17.79 -6.87
N ARG A 35 7.70 -18.37 -7.64
CA ARG A 35 7.06 -17.65 -8.74
C ARG A 35 6.07 -16.65 -8.16
N VAL A 36 6.33 -15.36 -8.32
CA VAL A 36 5.44 -14.30 -7.84
C VAL A 36 4.55 -13.82 -8.99
N VAL A 37 3.25 -13.75 -8.73
CA VAL A 37 2.26 -13.09 -9.60
C VAL A 37 1.68 -11.93 -8.81
N LEU A 38 1.60 -10.76 -9.44
CA LEU A 38 1.07 -9.54 -8.84
C LEU A 38 -0.30 -9.26 -9.44
N ALA A 39 -1.28 -8.88 -8.62
CA ALA A 39 -2.58 -8.46 -9.11
C ALA A 39 -3.10 -7.25 -8.32
N SER A 40 -3.34 -6.13 -8.99
CA SER A 40 -3.78 -4.88 -8.34
C SER A 40 -4.51 -4.01 -9.37
N ASP A 41 -4.74 -2.75 -9.07
CA ASP A 41 -5.38 -1.79 -9.98
C ASP A 41 -4.75 -0.40 -9.84
N GLY A 42 -4.99 0.46 -10.84
CA GLY A 42 -4.57 1.87 -10.87
C GLY A 42 -3.11 2.13 -10.45
N ARG A 43 -2.92 3.16 -9.61
CA ARG A 43 -1.58 3.66 -9.24
C ARG A 43 -0.73 2.63 -8.50
N ALA A 44 -1.35 1.78 -7.69
CA ALA A 44 -0.66 0.67 -7.03
C ALA A 44 -0.08 -0.32 -8.06
N LEU A 45 -0.87 -0.70 -9.07
CA LEU A 45 -0.41 -1.59 -10.14
C LEU A 45 0.71 -0.96 -10.98
N ASP A 46 0.61 0.33 -11.30
CA ASP A 46 1.63 1.06 -12.06
C ASP A 46 2.98 1.10 -11.33
N LEU A 47 2.96 1.34 -10.02
CA LEU A 47 4.17 1.28 -9.19
C LEU A 47 4.78 -0.13 -9.23
N LEU A 48 3.96 -1.17 -9.07
CA LEU A 48 4.44 -2.56 -9.05
C LEU A 48 5.03 -2.98 -10.40
N LYS A 49 4.43 -2.55 -11.52
CA LYS A 49 4.99 -2.77 -12.87
C LYS A 49 6.34 -2.08 -13.04
N ALA A 50 6.50 -0.86 -12.51
CA ALA A 50 7.77 -0.14 -12.56
C ALA A 50 8.83 -0.76 -11.63
N GLU A 51 8.42 -1.27 -10.47
CA GLU A 51 9.31 -1.89 -9.47
C GLU A 51 9.77 -3.29 -9.88
N PHE A 52 8.90 -4.06 -10.54
CA PHE A 52 9.12 -5.45 -10.91
C PHE A 52 8.70 -5.73 -12.37
N PRO A 53 9.36 -5.13 -13.37
CA PRO A 53 8.98 -5.26 -14.78
C PRO A 53 9.01 -6.70 -15.31
N GLN A 54 9.76 -7.58 -14.64
CA GLN A 54 9.90 -9.00 -14.97
C GLN A 54 8.76 -9.88 -14.43
N LEU A 55 7.94 -9.38 -13.50
CA LEU A 55 6.86 -10.16 -12.88
C LEU A 55 5.55 -10.03 -13.66
N PRO A 56 4.74 -11.11 -13.75
CA PRO A 56 3.39 -11.01 -14.27
C PRO A 56 2.54 -10.08 -13.38
N CYS A 57 2.01 -9.01 -13.98
CA CYS A 57 1.14 -8.03 -13.33
C CYS A 57 -0.25 -8.09 -13.96
N LEU A 58 -1.24 -8.47 -13.17
CA LEU A 58 -2.63 -8.62 -13.57
C LEU A 58 -3.46 -7.45 -13.03
N GLU A 59 -4.45 -7.01 -13.80
CA GLU A 59 -5.37 -5.98 -13.37
C GLU A 59 -6.58 -6.62 -12.67
N LEU A 60 -6.94 -6.09 -11.51
CA LEU A 60 -8.13 -6.47 -10.75
C LEU A 60 -9.22 -5.41 -10.88
N PRO A 61 -10.50 -5.79 -10.66
CA PRO A 61 -11.58 -4.81 -10.61
C PRO A 61 -11.29 -3.73 -9.55
N PRO A 62 -11.38 -2.43 -9.88
CA PRO A 62 -11.16 -1.37 -8.91
C PRO A 62 -12.35 -1.25 -7.96
N TYR A 63 -12.08 -0.89 -6.71
CA TYR A 63 -13.14 -0.61 -5.73
C TYR A 63 -13.92 0.68 -6.05
N ASN A 64 -13.32 1.61 -6.82
CA ASN A 64 -13.89 2.92 -7.18
C ASN A 64 -14.53 3.65 -6.00
N ILE A 65 -13.90 3.61 -4.82
CA ILE A 65 -14.36 4.37 -3.66
C ILE A 65 -13.94 5.82 -3.86
N THR A 66 -14.92 6.66 -4.10
CA THR A 66 -14.75 8.11 -4.02
C THR A 66 -15.05 8.52 -2.58
N TYR A 67 -14.18 9.32 -1.98
CA TYR A 67 -14.42 9.98 -0.68
C TYR A 67 -14.97 11.37 -0.98
N PRO A 68 -16.30 11.57 -1.09
CA PRO A 68 -16.86 12.81 -1.59
C PRO A 68 -17.05 13.87 -0.50
N SER A 69 -16.94 13.52 0.78
CA SER A 69 -17.15 14.45 1.89
C SER A 69 -16.38 14.08 3.16
N GLU A 70 -16.31 15.03 4.10
CA GLU A 70 -15.63 14.90 5.40
C GLU A 70 -16.32 13.91 6.36
N ASN A 71 -17.59 13.55 6.11
CA ASN A 71 -18.36 12.61 6.93
C ASN A 71 -18.14 11.15 6.49
N MET A 72 -16.98 10.60 6.86
CA MET A 72 -16.51 9.26 6.50
C MET A 72 -17.51 8.13 6.85
N LEU A 73 -18.21 8.22 7.98
CA LEU A 73 -19.17 7.19 8.45
C LEU A 73 -20.39 7.03 7.52
N TRP A 74 -21.05 8.13 7.17
CA TRP A 74 -22.22 8.09 6.28
C TRP A 74 -21.85 7.71 4.85
N ASN A 75 -20.69 8.20 4.40
CA ASN A 75 -20.15 7.82 3.09
C ASN A 75 -19.87 6.33 3.00
N MET A 76 -19.34 5.71 4.06
CA MET A 76 -19.07 4.27 4.09
C MET A 76 -20.34 3.44 4.17
N ALA A 77 -21.33 3.86 4.97
CA ALA A 77 -22.60 3.13 5.11
C ALA A 77 -23.38 3.07 3.78
N TRP A 78 -23.50 4.21 3.07
CA TRP A 78 -24.19 4.25 1.77
C TRP A 78 -23.42 3.50 0.66
N GLN A 79 -22.09 3.39 0.79
CA GLN A 79 -21.25 2.65 -0.15
C GLN A 79 -21.19 1.15 0.12
N ALA A 80 -21.78 0.64 1.21
CA ALA A 80 -21.71 -0.79 1.55
C ALA A 80 -22.22 -1.72 0.42
N PRO A 81 -23.36 -1.48 -0.26
CA PRO A 81 -23.78 -2.32 -1.37
C PRO A 81 -22.79 -2.30 -2.56
N LYS A 82 -22.18 -1.15 -2.83
CA LYS A 82 -21.16 -1.00 -3.88
C LYS A 82 -19.90 -1.79 -3.50
N MET A 83 -19.47 -1.69 -2.24
CA MET A 83 -18.35 -2.46 -1.70
C MET A 83 -18.59 -3.97 -1.81
N MET A 84 -19.79 -4.45 -1.46
CA MET A 84 -20.15 -5.87 -1.60
C MET A 84 -20.08 -6.36 -3.05
N ARG A 85 -20.56 -5.54 -4.01
CA ARG A 85 -20.43 -5.87 -5.45
C ARG A 85 -18.98 -5.90 -5.89
N ALA A 86 -18.15 -4.95 -5.42
CA ALA A 86 -16.72 -4.92 -5.72
C ALA A 86 -16.02 -6.17 -5.18
N ILE A 87 -16.28 -6.55 -3.92
CA ILE A 87 -15.75 -7.77 -3.29
C ILE A 87 -16.12 -9.03 -4.09
N ARG A 88 -17.37 -9.15 -4.54
CA ARG A 88 -17.80 -10.29 -5.37
C ARG A 88 -17.11 -10.35 -6.72
N ARG A 89 -16.94 -9.20 -7.39
CA ARG A 89 -16.21 -9.12 -8.68
C ARG A 89 -14.73 -9.47 -8.51
N GLU A 90 -14.12 -8.98 -7.44
CA GLU A 90 -12.76 -9.31 -7.07
C GLU A 90 -12.59 -10.81 -6.82
N HIS A 91 -13.50 -11.42 -6.05
CA HIS A 91 -13.46 -12.85 -5.80
C HIS A 91 -13.59 -13.67 -7.09
N ALA A 92 -14.50 -13.31 -7.99
CA ALA A 92 -14.61 -13.96 -9.30
C ALA A 92 -13.31 -13.84 -10.12
N ALA A 93 -12.70 -12.65 -10.16
CA ALA A 93 -11.43 -12.44 -10.84
C ALA A 93 -10.29 -13.25 -10.20
N ILE A 94 -10.26 -13.38 -8.87
CA ILE A 94 -9.28 -14.23 -8.19
C ILE A 94 -9.47 -15.71 -8.54
N GLU A 95 -10.70 -16.22 -8.56
CA GLU A 95 -10.95 -17.60 -8.96
C GLU A 95 -10.45 -17.88 -10.39
N ASP A 96 -10.61 -16.94 -11.33
CA ASP A 96 -10.09 -17.05 -12.69
C ASP A 96 -8.54 -17.10 -12.71
N ILE A 97 -7.90 -16.24 -11.92
CA ILE A 97 -6.44 -16.19 -11.77
C ILE A 97 -5.94 -17.49 -11.12
N VAL A 98 -6.64 -18.01 -10.11
CA VAL A 98 -6.29 -19.25 -9.43
C VAL A 98 -6.33 -20.42 -10.40
N ARG A 99 -7.37 -20.52 -11.24
CA ARG A 99 -7.44 -21.55 -12.29
C ARG A 99 -6.30 -21.45 -13.31
N LYS A 100 -5.87 -20.22 -13.66
CA LYS A 100 -4.81 -19.99 -14.67
C LYS A 100 -3.39 -20.16 -14.14
N TYR A 101 -3.11 -19.72 -12.91
CA TYR A 101 -1.75 -19.65 -12.36
C TYR A 101 -1.47 -20.68 -11.25
N ALA A 102 -2.51 -21.35 -10.74
CA ALA A 102 -2.43 -22.33 -9.66
C ALA A 102 -1.53 -21.87 -8.48
N PRO A 103 -1.76 -20.68 -7.91
CA PRO A 103 -1.00 -20.21 -6.75
C PRO A 103 -1.26 -21.13 -5.56
N LYS A 104 -0.22 -21.46 -4.79
CA LYS A 104 -0.36 -22.19 -3.52
C LYS A 104 -0.76 -21.28 -2.37
N VAL A 105 -0.41 -20.00 -2.49
CA VAL A 105 -0.65 -18.98 -1.48
C VAL A 105 -1.21 -17.73 -2.16
N ILE A 106 -2.23 -17.14 -1.55
CA ILE A 106 -2.70 -15.79 -1.86
C ILE A 106 -2.38 -14.90 -0.65
N LEU A 107 -1.63 -13.82 -0.88
CA LEU A 107 -1.43 -12.76 0.09
C LEU A 107 -2.25 -11.55 -0.35
N SER A 108 -3.39 -11.36 0.33
CA SER A 108 -4.27 -10.24 0.11
C SER A 108 -3.96 -9.09 1.06
N ASP A 109 -3.69 -7.91 0.52
CA ASP A 109 -3.44 -6.72 1.32
C ASP A 109 -4.71 -5.86 1.38
N ASN A 110 -5.47 -5.98 2.46
CA ASN A 110 -6.75 -5.26 2.64
C ASN A 110 -7.77 -5.41 1.49
N ARG A 111 -7.72 -6.50 0.71
CA ARG A 111 -8.70 -6.82 -0.34
C ARG A 111 -9.56 -8.03 0.08
N PHE A 112 -10.81 -7.79 0.47
CA PHE A 112 -11.63 -8.81 1.14
C PHE A 112 -12.14 -9.92 0.21
N GLY A 113 -12.22 -9.69 -1.10
CA GLY A 113 -12.58 -10.69 -2.10
C GLY A 113 -11.39 -11.52 -2.59
N CYS A 114 -10.16 -11.10 -2.27
CA CYS A 114 -8.96 -11.78 -2.73
C CYS A 114 -8.61 -13.04 -1.93
N PHE A 115 -9.43 -14.08 -2.04
CA PHE A 115 -9.19 -15.39 -1.46
C PHE A 115 -9.74 -16.50 -2.36
N SER A 116 -9.27 -17.73 -2.17
CA SER A 116 -9.81 -18.93 -2.81
C SER A 116 -9.65 -20.16 -1.93
N ASN A 117 -10.66 -21.03 -1.92
CA ASN A 117 -10.66 -22.28 -1.17
C ASN A 117 -9.56 -23.26 -1.62
N ALA A 118 -9.01 -23.09 -2.83
CA ALA A 118 -7.94 -23.93 -3.36
C ALA A 118 -6.53 -23.57 -2.86
N THR A 119 -6.40 -22.51 -2.05
CA THR A 119 -5.10 -21.93 -1.68
C THR A 119 -5.00 -21.65 -0.19
N LEU A 120 -3.78 -21.44 0.30
CA LEU A 120 -3.57 -20.82 1.61
C LEU A 120 -3.75 -19.31 1.49
N ASN A 121 -4.72 -18.75 2.21
CA ASN A 121 -5.10 -17.34 2.13
C ASN A 121 -4.55 -16.57 3.35
N ILE A 122 -3.77 -15.54 3.08
CA ILE A 122 -3.15 -14.67 4.08
C ILE A 122 -3.70 -13.26 3.88
N PHE A 123 -4.25 -12.68 4.95
CA PHE A 123 -4.75 -11.31 4.96
C PHE A 123 -3.73 -10.37 5.62
N LEU A 124 -3.21 -9.38 4.90
CA LEU A 124 -2.26 -8.39 5.40
C LEU A 124 -3.01 -7.10 5.77
N THR A 125 -2.95 -6.69 7.04
CA THR A 125 -3.64 -5.47 7.51
C THR A 125 -3.03 -4.86 8.78
N HIS A 126 -3.28 -3.57 8.99
CA HIS A 126 -3.10 -2.87 10.28
C HIS A 126 -4.43 -2.54 10.97
N GLN A 127 -5.56 -2.95 10.38
CA GLN A 127 -6.89 -2.50 10.74
C GLN A 127 -7.76 -3.70 11.11
N ILE A 128 -7.31 -4.46 12.12
CA ILE A 128 -8.11 -5.55 12.69
C ILE A 128 -9.26 -4.98 13.53
N HIS A 129 -8.98 -3.91 14.27
CA HIS A 129 -9.88 -3.23 15.20
C HIS A 129 -10.16 -1.80 14.73
N LEU A 130 -11.12 -1.67 13.81
CA LEU A 130 -11.51 -0.38 13.23
C LEU A 130 -11.91 0.62 14.32
N GLN A 131 -11.35 1.82 14.22
CA GLN A 131 -11.69 2.98 15.04
C GLN A 131 -12.48 3.94 14.15
N THR A 132 -13.75 4.17 14.49
CA THR A 132 -14.60 5.13 13.81
C THR A 132 -14.64 6.45 14.58
N PRO A 133 -14.92 7.59 13.93
CA PRO A 133 -15.08 8.88 14.61
C PRO A 133 -16.16 8.89 15.71
N LEU A 134 -17.11 7.96 15.65
CA LEU A 134 -18.18 7.80 16.63
C LEU A 134 -18.02 6.43 17.30
N PRO A 135 -17.38 6.35 18.48
CA PRO A 135 -16.99 5.08 19.11
C PRO A 135 -18.12 4.05 19.29
N PHE A 136 -19.37 4.51 19.43
CA PHE A 136 -20.55 3.65 19.50
C PHE A 136 -20.74 2.73 18.28
N PHE A 137 -20.24 3.12 17.10
CA PHE A 137 -20.29 2.31 15.89
C PHE A 137 -19.11 1.33 15.73
N ASN A 138 -18.09 1.40 16.59
CA ASN A 138 -16.94 0.50 16.51
C ASN A 138 -17.33 -0.99 16.57
N PRO A 139 -18.24 -1.45 17.44
CA PRO A 139 -18.62 -2.88 17.49
C PRO A 139 -19.22 -3.36 16.18
N VAL A 140 -20.10 -2.55 15.57
CA VAL A 140 -20.75 -2.87 14.29
C VAL A 140 -19.71 -2.91 13.16
N ALA A 141 -18.86 -1.88 13.06
CA ALA A 141 -17.80 -1.84 12.05
C ALA A 141 -16.84 -3.03 12.18
N ASN A 142 -16.47 -3.40 13.41
CA ASN A 142 -15.61 -4.55 13.68
C ASN A 142 -16.30 -5.88 13.39
N LEU A 143 -17.60 -6.01 13.66
CA LEU A 143 -18.37 -7.20 13.30
C LEU A 143 -18.31 -7.46 11.78
N PHE A 144 -18.54 -6.42 10.97
CA PHE A 144 -18.42 -6.52 9.52
C PHE A 144 -16.98 -6.81 9.08
N ASN A 145 -15.99 -6.10 9.60
CA ASN A 145 -14.58 -6.32 9.26
C ASN A 145 -14.14 -7.75 9.56
N HIS A 146 -14.46 -8.24 10.76
CA HIS A 146 -14.12 -9.59 11.20
C HIS A 146 -14.85 -10.66 10.41
N HIS A 147 -16.10 -10.41 9.98
CA HIS A 147 -16.80 -11.31 9.09
C HIS A 147 -16.02 -11.56 7.78
N PHE A 148 -15.44 -10.51 7.19
CA PHE A 148 -14.63 -10.67 5.97
C PHE A 148 -13.25 -11.28 6.24
N ILE A 149 -12.58 -10.86 7.31
CA ILE A 149 -11.26 -11.40 7.68
C ILE A 149 -11.33 -12.92 7.92
N LYS A 150 -12.45 -13.43 8.44
CA LYS A 150 -12.65 -14.87 8.68
C LYS A 150 -12.63 -15.75 7.42
N ASN A 151 -12.70 -15.18 6.22
CA ASN A 151 -12.51 -15.94 4.97
C ASN A 151 -11.04 -16.34 4.71
N PHE A 152 -10.11 -15.82 5.52
CA PHE A 152 -8.68 -16.07 5.39
C PHE A 152 -8.18 -17.05 6.44
N ASN A 153 -7.11 -17.78 6.12
CA ASN A 153 -6.53 -18.77 7.03
C ASN A 153 -5.66 -18.12 8.11
N GLN A 154 -4.97 -17.02 7.78
CA GLN A 154 -4.10 -16.28 8.69
C GLN A 154 -4.16 -14.78 8.42
N CYS A 155 -3.98 -13.98 9.46
CA CYS A 155 -3.79 -12.53 9.37
C CYS A 155 -2.32 -12.18 9.64
N TRP A 156 -1.71 -11.37 8.79
CA TRP A 156 -0.38 -10.80 9.01
C TRP A 156 -0.51 -9.30 9.32
N VAL A 157 0.16 -8.88 10.39
CA VAL A 157 0.21 -7.47 10.81
C VAL A 157 1.65 -6.96 10.59
N PRO A 158 1.87 -5.96 9.71
CA PRO A 158 3.20 -5.42 9.45
C PRO A 158 3.67 -4.44 10.53
N ASP A 159 3.63 -4.89 11.78
CA ASP A 159 3.94 -4.13 12.99
C ASP A 159 4.70 -5.00 14.00
N PHE A 160 5.19 -4.39 15.07
CA PHE A 160 5.70 -5.09 16.25
C PHE A 160 4.55 -5.70 17.05
N GLU A 161 4.76 -6.88 17.64
CA GLU A 161 3.78 -7.54 18.51
C GLU A 161 3.65 -6.87 19.88
N GLY A 162 4.78 -6.38 20.41
CA GLY A 162 4.89 -5.81 21.74
C GLY A 162 4.74 -4.29 21.78
N ILE A 163 5.34 -3.67 22.80
CA ILE A 163 5.42 -2.22 22.97
C ILE A 163 6.91 -1.83 22.90
N PRO A 164 7.29 -0.80 22.14
CA PRO A 164 6.43 0.05 21.30
C PRO A 164 5.95 -0.64 20.01
N ASN A 165 4.81 -0.20 19.49
CA ASN A 165 4.25 -0.59 18.19
C ASN A 165 3.74 0.64 17.42
N LEU A 166 3.46 0.47 16.13
CA LEU A 166 3.09 1.56 15.21
C LEU A 166 1.57 1.76 15.11
N SER A 167 0.79 0.69 15.21
CA SER A 167 -0.65 0.69 14.93
C SER A 167 -1.53 0.80 16.17
N GLY A 168 -0.98 0.60 17.36
CA GLY A 168 -1.71 0.71 18.62
C GLY A 168 -2.99 -0.11 18.63
N ARG A 169 -4.10 0.52 19.03
CA ARG A 169 -5.41 -0.15 19.14
C ARG A 169 -5.98 -0.63 17.80
N LEU A 170 -5.40 -0.29 16.65
CA LEU A 170 -5.91 -0.70 15.34
C LEU A 170 -5.58 -2.16 15.01
N SER A 171 -4.45 -2.68 15.47
CA SER A 171 -4.07 -4.10 15.27
C SER A 171 -4.02 -4.90 16.56
N HIS A 172 -3.79 -4.24 17.70
CA HIS A 172 -3.61 -4.92 18.97
C HIS A 172 -4.96 -5.15 19.67
N GLY A 173 -5.22 -6.40 20.04
CA GLY A 173 -6.46 -6.88 20.64
C GLY A 173 -6.68 -8.36 20.31
N LYS A 174 -7.88 -8.88 20.59
CA LYS A 174 -8.24 -10.28 20.27
C LYS A 174 -8.58 -10.40 18.79
N PRO A 175 -7.76 -11.08 17.96
CA PRO A 175 -8.03 -11.20 16.54
C PRO A 175 -9.14 -12.23 16.24
N PRO A 176 -9.81 -12.14 15.07
CA PRO A 176 -10.86 -13.08 14.67
C PRO A 176 -10.33 -14.41 14.10
N ILE A 177 -9.05 -14.46 13.70
CA ILE A 177 -8.35 -15.62 13.11
C ILE A 177 -6.90 -15.66 13.64
N PRO A 178 -6.12 -16.73 13.40
CA PRO A 178 -4.69 -16.76 13.75
C PRO A 178 -3.94 -15.57 13.15
N THR A 179 -3.35 -14.74 14.02
CA THR A 179 -2.66 -13.51 13.62
C THR A 179 -1.17 -13.60 13.93
N ARG A 180 -0.34 -13.13 13.01
CA ARG A 180 1.11 -13.03 13.17
C ARG A 180 1.57 -11.60 12.92
N TYR A 181 2.36 -11.07 13.85
CA TYR A 181 3.09 -9.83 13.66
C TYR A 181 4.39 -10.14 12.91
N ILE A 182 4.60 -9.48 11.78
CA ILE A 182 5.74 -9.74 10.88
C ILE A 182 6.82 -8.65 10.96
N GLY A 183 6.68 -7.72 11.92
CA GLY A 183 7.53 -6.55 12.05
C GLY A 183 7.19 -5.47 11.02
N PRO A 184 7.71 -4.25 11.21
CA PRO A 184 7.54 -3.17 10.24
C PRO A 184 8.20 -3.54 8.90
N LEU A 185 7.48 -3.28 7.82
CA LEU A 185 7.97 -3.54 6.46
C LEU A 185 8.53 -2.25 5.85
N SER A 186 9.85 -2.20 5.70
CA SER A 186 10.52 -1.11 5.00
C SER A 186 11.21 -1.61 3.73
N ARG A 187 11.08 -0.81 2.66
CA ARG A 187 11.83 -1.00 1.40
C ARG A 187 13.13 -0.17 1.37
N MET A 188 13.35 0.66 2.40
CA MET A 188 14.51 1.54 2.50
C MET A 188 15.65 0.86 3.23
N LYS A 189 16.88 1.20 2.83
CA LYS A 189 18.12 0.72 3.39
C LYS A 189 19.05 1.90 3.62
N PHE A 190 19.60 1.97 4.82
CA PHE A 190 20.58 3.01 5.13
C PHE A 190 21.94 2.69 4.52
N GLU A 191 22.50 3.64 3.79
CA GLU A 191 23.87 3.63 3.29
C GLU A 191 24.41 5.06 3.36
N LYS A 192 25.71 5.23 3.62
CA LYS A 192 26.33 6.56 3.61
C LYS A 192 26.42 7.07 2.17
N ARG A 193 25.88 8.26 1.90
CA ARG A 193 25.94 8.94 0.60
C ARG A 193 26.32 10.41 0.78
N LEU A 194 26.84 11.01 -0.29
CA LEU A 194 27.09 12.45 -0.33
C LEU A 194 25.76 13.16 -0.54
N GLN A 195 25.49 14.18 0.27
CA GLN A 195 24.29 14.99 0.16
C GLN A 195 24.32 15.81 -1.14
N LYS A 196 23.24 15.75 -1.92
CA LYS A 196 23.01 16.52 -3.15
C LYS A 196 21.89 17.55 -2.99
N PHE A 197 20.91 17.28 -2.14
CA PHE A 197 19.77 18.16 -1.87
C PHE A 197 19.74 18.55 -0.40
N GLU A 198 19.34 19.78 -0.11
CA GLU A 198 19.09 20.19 1.27
C GLU A 198 17.81 19.55 1.81
N ALA A 199 16.78 19.39 0.98
CA ALA A 199 15.54 18.73 1.35
C ALA A 199 14.98 17.82 0.25
N ILE A 200 14.28 16.77 0.65
CA ILE A 200 13.39 15.98 -0.20
C ILE A 200 11.99 15.99 0.38
N ALA A 201 10.99 16.25 -0.46
CA ALA A 201 9.59 16.07 -0.11
C ALA A 201 9.01 14.87 -0.87
N VAL A 202 8.56 13.85 -0.12
CA VAL A 202 7.96 12.64 -0.68
C VAL A 202 6.46 12.68 -0.42
N LEU A 203 5.72 13.02 -1.48
CA LEU A 203 4.28 13.24 -1.41
C LEU A 203 3.51 12.06 -1.99
N SER A 204 2.41 11.72 -1.32
CA SER A 204 1.39 10.79 -1.80
C SER A 204 0.07 11.06 -1.08
N GLY A 205 -1.00 10.36 -1.48
CA GLY A 205 -2.33 10.46 -0.87
C GLY A 205 -3.36 11.18 -1.74
N PRO A 206 -4.58 11.42 -1.20
CA PRO A 206 -5.72 11.91 -1.97
C PRO A 206 -5.63 13.41 -2.30
N GLU A 207 -6.28 13.78 -3.40
CA GLU A 207 -6.53 15.18 -3.77
C GLU A 207 -7.72 15.79 -3.01
N PRO A 208 -7.73 17.12 -2.80
CA PRO A 208 -6.74 18.13 -3.21
C PRO A 208 -5.58 18.34 -2.21
N GLN A 209 -5.63 17.69 -1.04
CA GLN A 209 -4.67 17.93 0.06
C GLN A 209 -3.21 17.68 -0.32
N ARG A 210 -2.95 16.70 -1.19
CA ARG A 210 -1.60 16.46 -1.75
C ARG A 210 -1.09 17.67 -2.53
N THR A 211 -1.93 18.26 -3.38
CA THR A 211 -1.60 19.47 -4.15
C THR A 211 -1.40 20.68 -3.24
N PHE A 212 -2.24 20.88 -2.22
CA PHE A 212 -2.06 22.00 -1.29
C PHE A 212 -0.73 21.94 -0.54
N LEU A 213 -0.33 20.76 -0.06
CA LEU A 213 0.97 20.58 0.57
C LEU A 213 2.12 20.81 -0.42
N GLU A 214 1.98 20.31 -1.65
CA GLU A 214 2.96 20.53 -2.73
C GLU A 214 3.21 22.03 -2.97
N GLU A 215 2.15 22.83 -3.10
CA GLU A 215 2.27 24.28 -3.31
C GLU A 215 2.87 25.02 -2.11
N GLN A 216 2.52 24.61 -0.87
CA GLN A 216 3.10 25.18 0.34
C GLN A 216 4.61 24.95 0.38
N LEU A 217 5.07 23.73 0.06
CA LEU A 217 6.48 23.38 0.03
C LEU A 217 7.24 24.14 -1.06
N ILE A 218 6.64 24.29 -2.24
CA ILE A 218 7.23 25.10 -3.32
C ILE A 218 7.42 26.55 -2.83
N ARG A 219 6.37 27.17 -2.27
CA ARG A 219 6.45 28.55 -1.76
C ARG A 219 7.48 28.72 -0.65
N GLN A 220 7.64 27.74 0.24
CA GLN A 220 8.66 27.79 1.29
C GLN A 220 10.07 27.63 0.73
N SER A 221 10.28 26.66 -0.17
CA SER A 221 11.57 26.43 -0.83
C SER A 221 12.03 27.67 -1.61
N GLU A 222 11.12 28.36 -2.32
CA GLU A 222 11.45 29.60 -3.02
C GLU A 222 11.88 30.73 -2.08
N LYS A 223 11.27 30.83 -0.89
CA LYS A 223 11.61 31.84 0.11
C LYS A 223 12.95 31.57 0.79
N THR A 224 13.30 30.30 1.02
CA THR A 224 14.54 29.92 1.71
C THR A 224 15.72 29.77 0.75
N GLY A 225 15.48 29.56 -0.54
CA GLY A 225 16.51 29.26 -1.53
C GLY A 225 17.04 27.81 -1.46
N MET A 226 16.52 26.98 -0.55
CA MET A 226 17.02 25.61 -0.34
C MET A 226 16.81 24.73 -1.56
N THR A 227 17.83 23.98 -1.95
CA THR A 227 17.75 22.97 -3.00
C THR A 227 16.83 21.82 -2.57
N MET A 228 15.71 21.67 -3.28
CA MET A 228 14.66 20.70 -2.93
C MET A 228 14.37 19.71 -4.06
N LEU A 229 14.31 18.43 -3.72
CA LEU A 229 13.75 17.39 -4.58
C LEU A 229 12.30 17.10 -4.17
N LEU A 230 11.37 17.25 -5.11
CA LEU A 230 9.95 17.00 -4.91
C LEU A 230 9.50 15.74 -5.66
N VAL A 231 9.14 14.69 -4.91
CA VAL A 231 8.59 13.44 -5.45
C VAL A 231 7.07 13.41 -5.26
N GLN A 232 6.30 13.46 -6.35
CA GLN A 232 4.84 13.71 -6.30
C GLN A 232 3.99 12.45 -6.03
N GLY A 233 4.57 11.27 -6.19
CA GLY A 233 3.88 9.98 -6.11
C GLY A 233 2.91 9.69 -7.26
N LYS A 234 2.88 10.48 -8.34
CA LYS A 234 2.02 10.27 -9.51
C LYS A 234 2.62 9.20 -10.42
N THR A 235 2.08 7.99 -10.39
CA THR A 235 2.65 6.81 -11.10
C THR A 235 2.14 6.71 -12.54
N GLU A 236 0.98 7.30 -12.80
CA GLU A 236 0.36 7.43 -14.10
C GLU A 236 1.10 8.41 -15.03
N GLN A 237 1.93 9.29 -14.45
CA GLN A 237 2.78 10.23 -15.18
C GLN A 237 4.23 9.77 -15.12
N ARG A 238 4.87 9.62 -16.29
CA ARG A 238 6.30 9.32 -16.40
C ARG A 238 7.12 10.58 -16.67
N GLN A 239 6.82 11.68 -16.00
CA GLN A 239 7.61 12.89 -16.13
C GLN A 239 8.78 12.83 -15.16
N THR A 240 9.98 12.78 -15.74
CA THR A 240 11.23 12.86 -15.01
C THR A 240 11.78 14.26 -15.15
N ASP A 241 12.08 14.87 -14.01
CA ASP A 241 13.04 15.96 -13.92
C ASP A 241 12.59 17.28 -14.57
N ILE A 242 11.61 17.93 -13.97
CA ILE A 242 11.25 19.30 -14.33
C ILE A 242 12.03 20.24 -13.40
N PRO A 243 13.12 20.86 -13.87
CA PRO A 243 13.81 21.88 -13.10
C PRO A 243 12.94 23.13 -13.02
N TYR A 244 12.81 23.67 -11.81
CA TYR A 244 12.14 24.94 -11.57
C TYR A 244 12.86 25.68 -10.43
N LYS A 245 13.69 26.66 -10.77
CA LYS A 245 14.52 27.40 -9.81
C LYS A 245 15.40 26.43 -8.98
N ASN A 246 15.31 26.49 -7.66
CA ASN A 246 15.97 25.61 -6.69
C ASN A 246 15.22 24.28 -6.44
N ILE A 247 14.21 23.95 -7.25
CA ILE A 247 13.34 22.79 -7.05
C ILE A 247 13.45 21.84 -8.25
N ARG A 248 13.73 20.57 -7.98
CA ARG A 248 13.66 19.48 -8.95
C ARG A 248 12.37 18.68 -8.72
N ARG A 249 11.54 18.49 -9.75
CA ARG A 249 10.28 17.73 -9.61
C ARG A 249 10.33 16.40 -10.36
N VAL A 250 9.83 15.35 -9.72
CA VAL A 250 9.72 14.00 -10.29
C VAL A 250 8.34 13.42 -9.97
N SER A 251 7.67 12.83 -10.97
CA SER A 251 6.33 12.27 -10.77
C SER A 251 6.35 11.13 -9.74
N PHE A 252 7.20 10.13 -9.91
CA PHE A 252 7.41 9.05 -8.94
C PHE A 252 8.79 8.40 -9.08
N MET A 253 9.19 7.58 -8.10
CA MET A 253 10.44 6.82 -8.10
C MET A 253 10.20 5.38 -7.63
N THR A 254 10.94 4.43 -8.21
CA THR A 254 11.08 3.06 -7.70
C THR A 254 11.82 3.06 -6.37
N SER A 255 11.79 1.94 -5.63
CA SER A 255 12.37 1.90 -4.28
C SER A 255 13.85 2.21 -4.27
N GLU A 256 14.61 1.73 -5.26
CA GLU A 256 16.07 1.97 -5.33
C GLU A 256 16.37 3.45 -5.53
N LYS A 257 15.76 4.07 -6.55
CA LYS A 257 15.92 5.51 -6.83
C LYS A 257 15.43 6.40 -5.69
N LEU A 258 14.32 6.03 -5.05
CA LEU A 258 13.80 6.78 -3.91
C LEU A 258 14.72 6.64 -2.69
N ASN A 259 15.27 5.45 -2.46
CA ASN A 259 16.22 5.23 -1.37
C ASN A 259 17.49 6.08 -1.56
N GLU A 260 18.06 6.07 -2.78
CA GLU A 260 19.19 6.94 -3.14
C GLU A 260 18.85 8.42 -2.91
N ALA A 261 17.72 8.89 -3.46
CA ALA A 261 17.28 10.27 -3.31
C ALA A 261 17.12 10.68 -1.84
N ILE A 262 16.58 9.81 -0.98
CA ILE A 262 16.46 10.07 0.45
C ILE A 262 17.85 10.15 1.11
N LEU A 263 18.74 9.22 0.82
CA LEU A 263 20.10 9.21 1.39
C LEU A 263 20.96 10.38 0.92
N GLU A 264 20.65 10.95 -0.24
CA GLU A 264 21.30 12.14 -0.81
C GLU A 264 20.65 13.46 -0.32
N SER A 265 19.70 13.42 0.62
CA SER A 265 18.98 14.59 1.10
C SER A 265 19.20 14.84 2.59
N GLY A 266 19.39 16.11 2.97
CA GLY A 266 19.60 16.48 4.38
C GLY A 266 18.32 16.40 5.23
N ILE A 267 17.18 16.83 4.69
CA ILE A 267 15.87 16.84 5.37
C ILE A 267 14.87 16.01 4.57
N VAL A 268 14.13 15.12 5.25
CA VAL A 268 13.01 14.37 4.65
C VAL A 268 11.69 14.94 5.12
N ILE A 269 10.88 15.41 4.19
CA ILE A 269 9.53 15.91 4.41
C ILE A 269 8.54 14.90 3.83
N CYS A 270 7.65 14.38 4.66
CA CYS A 270 6.61 13.46 4.23
C CYS A 270 5.32 13.69 5.03
N ARG A 271 4.20 13.15 4.53
CA ARG A 271 3.00 13.00 5.36
C ARG A 271 3.09 11.68 6.12
N SER A 272 2.83 11.72 7.42
CA SER A 272 2.54 10.51 8.18
C SER A 272 1.23 9.90 7.66
N GLY A 273 1.29 8.65 7.23
CA GLY A 273 0.16 7.88 6.72
C GLY A 273 0.18 6.46 7.25
#